data_AF-A0A916F3E1-F1
#
_entry.id   AF-A0A916F3E1-F1
#
_cell.length_a   1.000
_cell.length_b   1.000
_cell.length_c   1.000
_cell.angle_alpha   90.00
_cell.angle_beta   90.00
_cell.angle_gamma   90.00
#
_symmetry.space_group_name_H-M   'P 1'
#
loop_
_entity.id
_entity.type
_entity.pdbx_description
1 polymer ?
#
loop_
_entity_poly.entity_id
_entity_poly.type
_entity_poly.pdbx_seq_one_letter_code
_entity_poly.pdbx_strand_id
1 'polypeptide(L)'
;MSATGEPTTGTEECFKMTTAISEVTEEAPVANNVRFNVQDPNTQPEVGATLRGNYDYSQPNSKPEGASVAFWKVGDTAQANCDDARACDYTIKQADLGKTLDFCVTPKTEFNTEGTQVCLTDKVNPMGIVISGSLEYGQKLIATVHGYNGVDAKTGKWNVDVSNQTGPADESNKTLQHTGNEYQIGARNGVVDDHAWFKAPADLEARDFIGKSVEYCLEIDGAPKCVNAADSSYVNGGLRYDAADANKRGIEPIREVTFGSIIYHRPLTQAETVLKDQANFGANLLEAADSVSINGIDWAVYTHEQADPYKACTELSADNSWSLPMGQSNETKYVINYYADAGNGHAPVMGSNGIGALNKNLISSNSDNNIMMSPVFGWPTGAATPTEFKIHYMSASKLVDESKGVKFWAGRMYTNASDSNSATLTTELPLFASCVKQVVVK
;
A
#
# COMPACT_ATOMS: atom_id res chain seq x y z
N MET A 1 67.92 -35.56 -68.52
CA MET A 1 66.51 -35.51 -68.94
C MET A 1 65.66 -35.90 -67.73
N SER A 2 64.72 -35.05 -67.36
CA SER A 2 63.82 -35.19 -66.21
C SER A 2 62.49 -35.84 -66.62
N ALA A 3 61.82 -36.47 -65.64
CA ALA A 3 60.41 -36.93 -65.60
C ALA A 3 60.06 -38.11 -66.53
N THR A 4 59.39 -39.18 -66.09
CA THR A 4 58.14 -39.22 -65.32
C THR A 4 58.04 -40.48 -64.45
N GLY A 5 57.99 -40.32 -63.12
CA GLY A 5 57.45 -41.35 -62.22
C GLY A 5 55.96 -41.07 -62.06
N GLU A 6 55.10 -41.89 -62.64
CA GLU A 6 53.66 -41.82 -62.35
C GLU A 6 53.42 -42.34 -60.92
N PRO A 7 52.57 -41.70 -60.11
CA PRO A 7 52.22 -42.22 -58.80
C PRO A 7 51.44 -43.51 -58.98
N THR A 8 51.96 -44.63 -58.45
CA THR A 8 51.18 -45.85 -58.29
C THR A 8 50.05 -45.54 -57.31
N THR A 9 48.83 -45.39 -57.84
CA THR A 9 47.60 -45.36 -57.04
C THR A 9 47.49 -46.66 -56.28
N GLY A 10 47.58 -46.59 -54.95
CA GLY A 10 47.15 -47.67 -54.08
C GLY A 10 45.63 -47.79 -54.15
N THR A 11 45.11 -49.01 -54.19
CA THR A 11 43.68 -49.30 -54.10
C THR A 11 43.14 -48.77 -52.78
N GLU A 12 42.08 -47.97 -52.82
CA GLU A 12 41.34 -47.55 -51.64
C GLU A 12 40.63 -48.78 -51.05
N GLU A 13 41.10 -49.28 -49.91
CA GLU A 13 40.37 -50.24 -49.11
C GLU A 13 39.42 -49.48 -48.18
N CYS A 14 38.22 -49.19 -48.67
CA CYS A 14 37.14 -48.77 -47.78
C CYS A 14 36.73 -49.97 -46.92
N PHE A 15 36.94 -49.90 -45.60
CA PHE A 15 36.34 -50.82 -44.66
C PHE A 15 34.82 -50.71 -44.79
N LYS A 16 34.22 -51.70 -45.45
CA LYS A 16 32.76 -51.83 -45.52
C LYS A 16 32.29 -52.17 -44.11
N MET A 17 31.56 -51.26 -43.46
CA MET A 17 30.87 -51.55 -42.20
C MET A 17 29.92 -52.73 -42.46
N THR A 18 30.34 -53.93 -42.05
CA THR A 18 29.58 -55.18 -42.24
C THR A 18 28.39 -55.31 -41.30
N THR A 19 28.29 -54.38 -40.33
CA THR A 19 27.22 -54.34 -39.36
C THR A 19 26.63 -52.93 -39.38
N ALA A 20 25.33 -52.82 -39.63
CA ALA A 20 24.62 -51.57 -39.39
C ALA A 20 24.79 -51.18 -37.91
N ILE A 21 25.08 -49.91 -37.64
CA ILE A 21 25.02 -49.39 -36.27
C ILE A 21 23.56 -49.49 -35.85
N SER A 22 23.23 -50.44 -34.97
CA SER A 22 21.89 -50.52 -34.41
C SER A 22 21.62 -49.26 -33.61
N GLU A 23 20.51 -48.59 -33.92
CA GLU A 23 19.99 -47.51 -33.08
C GLU A 23 19.66 -48.10 -31.70
N VAL A 24 20.43 -47.72 -30.69
CA VAL A 24 20.14 -48.08 -29.31
C VAL A 24 19.04 -47.13 -28.85
N THR A 25 17.79 -47.58 -28.93
CA THR A 25 16.65 -46.84 -28.37
C THR A 25 16.64 -47.07 -26.86
N GLU A 26 16.93 -46.01 -26.09
CA GLU A 26 16.83 -46.02 -24.64
C GLU A 26 15.35 -45.98 -24.21
N GLU A 27 14.95 -46.83 -23.27
CA GLU A 27 13.61 -46.75 -22.69
C GLU A 27 13.48 -45.49 -21.82
N ALA A 28 12.33 -44.81 -21.95
CA ALA A 28 12.06 -43.56 -21.25
C ALA A 28 12.10 -43.74 -19.72
N PRO A 29 12.72 -42.81 -18.97
CA PRO A 29 12.69 -42.85 -17.51
C PRO A 29 11.30 -42.54 -16.97
N VAL A 30 11.07 -42.91 -15.71
CA VAL A 30 9.81 -42.69 -14.98
C VAL A 30 10.08 -42.01 -13.65
N ALA A 31 9.30 -40.98 -13.35
CA ALA A 31 9.27 -40.31 -12.06
C ALA A 31 8.19 -40.96 -11.18
N ASN A 32 8.59 -41.49 -10.03
CA ASN A 32 7.70 -42.10 -9.05
C ASN A 32 7.66 -41.28 -7.77
N ASN A 33 6.64 -41.52 -6.94
CA ASN A 33 6.50 -40.92 -5.61
C ASN A 33 6.71 -39.40 -5.61
N VAL A 34 6.17 -38.71 -6.62
CA VAL A 34 6.18 -37.26 -6.72
C VAL A 34 5.45 -36.70 -5.50
N ARG A 35 6.17 -35.96 -4.68
CA ARG A 35 5.74 -35.53 -3.34
C ARG A 35 6.29 -34.14 -3.03
N PHE A 36 5.79 -33.54 -1.97
CA PHE A 36 6.34 -32.32 -1.42
C PHE A 36 6.53 -32.43 0.09
N ASN A 37 7.42 -31.61 0.63
CA ASN A 37 7.55 -31.40 2.07
C ASN A 37 7.50 -29.91 2.37
N VAL A 38 6.77 -29.52 3.42
CA VAL A 38 6.89 -28.18 4.01
C VAL A 38 8.24 -28.12 4.71
N GLN A 39 9.03 -27.07 4.42
CA GLN A 39 10.34 -26.88 5.02
C GLN A 39 10.22 -26.22 6.40
N ASP A 40 11.12 -26.59 7.31
CA ASP A 40 11.24 -25.95 8.61
C ASP A 40 11.45 -24.43 8.48
N PRO A 41 10.90 -23.61 9.40
CA PRO A 41 10.22 -24.01 10.64
C PRO A 41 8.71 -24.27 10.49
N ASN A 42 8.18 -24.26 9.26
CA ASN A 42 6.75 -24.43 9.02
C ASN A 42 6.35 -25.90 9.00
N THR A 43 5.15 -26.20 9.50
CA THR A 43 4.59 -27.57 9.53
C THR A 43 3.37 -27.72 8.63
N GLN A 44 2.86 -26.62 8.09
CA GLN A 44 1.68 -26.56 7.24
C GLN A 44 1.96 -25.66 6.02
N PRO A 45 1.28 -25.88 4.88
CA PRO A 45 1.45 -25.11 3.65
C PRO A 45 0.78 -23.73 3.76
N GLU A 46 1.25 -22.90 4.69
CA GLU A 46 0.73 -21.57 4.93
C GLU A 46 1.47 -20.50 4.13
N VAL A 47 0.87 -19.32 3.94
CA VAL A 47 1.59 -18.16 3.37
C VAL A 47 2.89 -17.91 4.12
N GLY A 48 3.98 -17.75 3.37
CA GLY A 48 5.35 -17.61 3.88
C GLY A 48 6.09 -18.93 4.03
N ALA A 49 5.42 -20.08 4.04
CA ALA A 49 6.07 -21.39 4.10
C ALA A 49 6.71 -21.74 2.75
N THR A 50 7.83 -22.46 2.80
CA THR A 50 8.49 -23.00 1.61
C THR A 50 8.16 -24.48 1.45
N LEU A 51 7.67 -24.85 0.27
CA LEU A 51 7.45 -26.24 -0.15
C LEU A 51 8.65 -26.69 -0.97
N ARG A 52 9.16 -27.89 -0.70
CA ARG A 52 10.18 -28.55 -1.53
C ARG A 52 9.58 -29.76 -2.24
N GLY A 53 9.53 -29.69 -3.56
CA GLY A 53 9.15 -30.79 -4.42
C GLY A 53 10.27 -31.83 -4.52
N ASN A 54 9.90 -33.11 -4.53
CA ASN A 54 10.83 -34.22 -4.65
C ASN A 54 10.16 -35.40 -5.39
N TYR A 55 10.98 -36.29 -5.96
CA TYR A 55 10.51 -37.48 -6.65
C TYR A 55 11.60 -38.55 -6.68
N ASP A 56 11.20 -39.80 -6.95
CA ASP A 56 12.10 -40.93 -7.11
C ASP A 56 12.23 -41.28 -8.59
N TYR A 57 13.43 -41.12 -9.13
CA TYR A 57 13.75 -41.49 -10.51
C TYR A 57 13.91 -43.00 -10.67
N SER A 58 13.38 -43.55 -11.75
CA SER A 58 13.62 -44.93 -12.18
C SER A 58 13.80 -45.01 -13.69
N GLN A 59 14.67 -45.91 -14.14
CA GLN A 59 14.83 -46.21 -15.56
C GLN A 59 15.01 -47.73 -15.72
N PRO A 60 14.30 -48.39 -16.67
CA PRO A 60 14.28 -49.86 -16.78
C PRO A 60 15.64 -50.54 -16.99
N ASN A 61 16.58 -49.87 -17.64
CA ASN A 61 17.96 -50.32 -17.88
C ASN A 61 18.97 -49.70 -16.90
N SER A 62 18.50 -49.14 -15.79
CA SER A 62 19.30 -48.48 -14.73
C SER A 62 20.21 -47.36 -15.22
N LYS A 63 19.77 -46.61 -16.24
CA LYS A 63 20.50 -45.46 -16.75
C LYS A 63 20.44 -44.30 -15.75
N PRO A 64 21.59 -43.66 -15.43
CA PRO A 64 21.60 -42.55 -14.49
C PRO A 64 20.70 -41.40 -14.92
N GLU A 65 20.19 -40.68 -13.94
CA GLU A 65 19.40 -39.47 -14.16
C GLU A 65 20.29 -38.35 -14.71
N GLY A 66 19.80 -37.67 -15.75
CA GLY A 66 20.40 -36.47 -16.30
C GLY A 66 19.75 -35.19 -15.79
N ALA A 67 19.71 -34.16 -16.63
CA ALA A 67 19.09 -32.88 -16.31
C ALA A 67 17.56 -32.95 -16.43
N SER A 68 16.92 -33.64 -15.48
CA SER A 68 15.46 -33.65 -15.34
C SER A 68 14.93 -32.23 -15.15
N VAL A 69 13.71 -31.98 -15.64
CA VAL A 69 13.09 -30.65 -15.55
C VAL A 69 11.92 -30.74 -14.58
N ALA A 70 11.94 -29.92 -13.53
CA ALA A 70 10.80 -29.77 -12.64
C ALA A 70 10.38 -28.31 -12.55
N PHE A 71 9.13 -28.09 -12.15
CA PHE A 71 8.57 -26.78 -11.88
C PHE A 71 7.32 -26.91 -11.01
N TRP A 72 6.94 -25.82 -10.36
CA TRP A 72 5.66 -25.69 -9.68
C TRP A 72 4.62 -25.07 -10.62
N LYS A 73 3.35 -25.46 -10.47
CA LYS A 73 2.20 -24.76 -11.05
C LYS A 73 1.40 -24.09 -9.95
N VAL A 74 0.89 -22.90 -10.25
CA VAL A 74 -0.04 -22.15 -9.40
C VAL A 74 -1.37 -22.05 -10.15
N GLY A 75 -2.38 -22.77 -9.67
CA GLY A 75 -3.55 -23.11 -10.49
C GLY A 75 -3.10 -23.91 -11.71
N ASP A 76 -3.33 -23.36 -12.91
CA ASP A 76 -2.91 -23.95 -14.18
C ASP A 76 -1.67 -23.28 -14.79
N THR A 77 -1.08 -22.30 -14.10
CA THR A 77 0.07 -21.54 -14.62
C THR A 77 1.39 -22.12 -14.12
N ALA A 78 2.20 -22.64 -15.05
CA ALA A 78 3.57 -23.08 -14.78
C ALA A 78 4.45 -21.91 -14.33
N GLN A 79 5.23 -22.14 -13.29
CA GLN A 79 6.28 -21.23 -12.82
C GLN A 79 7.60 -21.54 -13.52
N ALA A 80 8.65 -20.80 -13.18
CA ALA A 80 9.99 -21.07 -13.69
C ALA A 80 10.45 -22.50 -13.36
N ASN A 81 11.24 -23.09 -14.26
CA ASN A 81 11.90 -24.36 -14.01
C ASN A 81 12.87 -24.23 -12.84
N CYS A 82 12.99 -25.30 -12.07
CA CYS A 82 13.89 -25.38 -10.94
C CYS A 82 15.31 -25.69 -11.42
N ASP A 83 16.31 -25.14 -10.73
CA ASP A 83 17.72 -25.44 -11.01
C ASP A 83 18.08 -26.90 -10.68
N ASP A 84 17.45 -27.44 -9.63
CA ASP A 84 17.52 -28.87 -9.27
C ASP A 84 16.10 -29.45 -9.19
N ALA A 85 15.83 -30.44 -10.05
CA ALA A 85 14.54 -31.11 -10.12
C ALA A 85 14.16 -31.89 -8.84
N ARG A 86 15.13 -32.28 -8.00
CA ARG A 86 14.89 -33.01 -6.74
C ARG A 86 14.85 -32.10 -5.50
N ALA A 87 15.20 -30.83 -5.64
CA ALA A 87 15.22 -29.84 -4.57
C ALA A 87 14.51 -28.56 -5.01
N CYS A 88 13.32 -28.72 -5.61
CA CYS A 88 12.59 -27.58 -6.17
C CYS A 88 11.78 -26.85 -5.11
N ASP A 89 12.27 -25.69 -4.70
CA ASP A 89 11.62 -24.85 -3.69
C ASP A 89 10.58 -23.90 -4.28
N TYR A 90 9.48 -23.74 -3.54
CA TYR A 90 8.46 -22.74 -3.81
C TYR A 90 7.93 -22.15 -2.51
N THR A 91 8.09 -20.83 -2.34
CA THR A 91 7.54 -20.11 -1.20
C THR A 91 6.12 -19.63 -1.50
N ILE A 92 5.17 -20.02 -0.64
CA ILE A 92 3.75 -19.68 -0.76
C ILE A 92 3.57 -18.18 -0.52
N LYS A 93 2.89 -17.51 -1.45
CA LYS A 93 2.56 -16.09 -1.41
C LYS A 93 1.07 -15.90 -1.12
N GLN A 94 0.72 -14.71 -0.66
CA GLN A 94 -0.69 -14.35 -0.45
C GLN A 94 -1.54 -14.46 -1.73
N ALA A 95 -0.93 -14.23 -2.90
CA ALA A 95 -1.59 -14.35 -4.21
C ALA A 95 -1.88 -15.81 -4.65
N ASP A 96 -1.38 -16.80 -3.91
CA ASP A 96 -1.60 -18.22 -4.19
C ASP A 96 -2.83 -18.76 -3.44
N LEU A 97 -3.31 -18.02 -2.44
CA LEU A 97 -4.50 -18.40 -1.67
C LEU A 97 -5.72 -18.52 -2.59
N GLY A 98 -6.51 -19.58 -2.38
CA GLY A 98 -7.66 -19.94 -3.22
C GLY A 98 -7.29 -20.64 -4.53
N LYS A 99 -6.01 -20.83 -4.83
CA LYS A 99 -5.52 -21.67 -5.95
C LYS A 99 -4.93 -22.96 -5.42
N THR A 100 -4.68 -23.92 -6.31
CA THR A 100 -3.96 -25.15 -5.98
C THR A 100 -2.49 -25.03 -6.41
N LEU A 101 -1.55 -25.56 -5.64
CA LEU A 101 -0.16 -25.72 -6.06
C LEU A 101 0.09 -27.17 -6.49
N ASP A 102 0.81 -27.34 -7.60
CA ASP A 102 1.08 -28.66 -8.18
C ASP A 102 2.55 -28.76 -8.62
N PHE A 103 3.30 -29.69 -8.04
CA PHE A 103 4.70 -29.92 -8.39
C PHE A 103 4.78 -30.95 -9.52
N CYS A 104 5.38 -30.56 -10.65
CA CYS A 104 5.49 -31.39 -11.84
C CYS A 104 6.95 -31.64 -12.20
N VAL A 105 7.24 -32.84 -12.67
CA VAL A 105 8.58 -33.25 -13.11
C VAL A 105 8.51 -34.06 -14.40
N THR A 106 9.46 -33.77 -15.30
CA THR A 106 9.77 -34.56 -16.49
C THR A 106 11.16 -35.16 -16.30
N PRO A 107 11.28 -36.46 -15.97
CA PRO A 107 12.57 -37.08 -15.73
C PRO A 107 13.35 -37.21 -17.04
N LYS A 108 14.67 -37.08 -16.98
CA LYS A 108 15.56 -37.29 -18.13
C LYS A 108 16.71 -38.19 -17.76
N THR A 109 17.19 -38.98 -18.72
CA THR A 109 18.46 -39.71 -18.58
C THR A 109 19.64 -38.78 -18.89
N GLU A 110 20.88 -39.18 -18.57
CA GLU A 110 22.10 -38.45 -18.97
C GLU A 110 22.21 -38.26 -20.50
N PHE A 111 21.56 -39.10 -21.29
CA PHE A 111 21.51 -38.99 -22.75
C PHE A 111 20.33 -38.14 -23.26
N ASN A 112 19.61 -37.45 -22.37
CA ASN A 112 18.43 -36.62 -22.65
C ASN A 112 17.22 -37.37 -23.20
N THR A 113 17.09 -38.68 -22.94
CA THR A 113 15.83 -39.39 -23.19
C THR A 113 14.80 -38.93 -22.16
N GLU A 114 13.69 -38.37 -22.63
CA GLU A 114 12.66 -37.78 -21.78
C GLU A 114 11.60 -38.82 -21.38
N GLY A 115 11.24 -38.80 -20.10
CA GLY A 115 10.07 -39.49 -19.59
C GLY A 115 8.78 -38.70 -19.79
N THR A 116 7.66 -39.32 -19.40
CA THR A 116 6.39 -38.60 -19.32
C THR A 116 6.38 -37.68 -18.10
N GLN A 117 5.84 -36.46 -18.25
CA GLN A 117 5.63 -35.55 -17.14
C GLN A 117 4.66 -36.14 -16.11
N VAL A 118 5.04 -36.13 -14.84
CA VAL A 118 4.19 -36.54 -13.71
C VAL A 118 4.09 -35.37 -12.73
N CYS A 119 2.89 -35.14 -12.20
CA CYS A 119 2.63 -34.11 -11.20
C CYS A 119 2.16 -34.73 -9.87
N LEU A 120 1.89 -33.91 -8.84
CA LEU A 120 1.39 -34.42 -7.57
C LEU A 120 0.04 -35.12 -7.77
N THR A 121 -0.15 -36.25 -7.08
CA THR A 121 -1.46 -36.92 -7.02
C THR A 121 -2.48 -36.04 -6.33
N ASP A 122 -2.09 -35.46 -5.18
CA ASP A 122 -2.90 -34.55 -4.40
C ASP A 122 -2.26 -33.16 -4.42
N LYS A 123 -2.93 -32.22 -5.09
CA LYS A 123 -2.47 -30.84 -5.15
C LYS A 123 -2.52 -30.19 -3.76
N VAL A 124 -1.62 -29.25 -3.53
CA VAL A 124 -1.57 -28.51 -2.26
C VAL A 124 -2.59 -27.38 -2.31
N ASN A 125 -3.35 -27.21 -1.22
CA ASN A 125 -4.22 -26.06 -1.01
C ASN A 125 -3.55 -25.12 0.00
N PRO A 126 -2.96 -23.99 -0.44
CA PRO A 126 -2.36 -23.01 0.45
C PRO A 126 -3.32 -22.50 1.51
N MET A 127 -2.80 -22.32 2.72
CA MET A 127 -3.54 -21.92 3.91
C MET A 127 -3.20 -20.49 4.29
N GLY A 128 -4.20 -19.71 4.70
CA GLY A 128 -3.96 -18.34 5.13
C GLY A 128 -5.20 -17.47 5.25
N ILE A 129 -4.99 -16.24 5.70
CA ILE A 129 -6.02 -15.22 5.86
C ILE A 129 -5.66 -14.05 4.94
N VAL A 130 -6.63 -13.62 4.13
CA VAL A 130 -6.53 -12.42 3.29
C VAL A 130 -7.42 -11.35 3.86
N ILE A 131 -6.86 -10.18 4.17
CA ILE A 131 -7.65 -8.98 4.43
C ILE A 131 -7.70 -8.14 3.16
N SER A 132 -8.86 -7.61 2.82
CA SER A 132 -9.04 -6.65 1.72
C SER A 132 -9.84 -5.45 2.19
N GLY A 133 -9.75 -4.33 1.46
CA GLY A 133 -10.52 -3.12 1.75
C GLY A 133 -9.64 -1.87 1.82
N SER A 134 -10.07 -0.90 2.62
CA SER A 134 -9.35 0.36 2.82
C SER A 134 -9.04 0.58 4.29
N LEU A 135 -7.79 0.87 4.61
CA LEU A 135 -7.31 1.16 5.97
C LEU A 135 -7.56 2.62 6.35
N GLU A 136 -8.81 3.06 6.19
CA GLU A 136 -9.28 4.44 6.43
C GLU A 136 -10.44 4.43 7.43
N TYR A 137 -10.45 5.42 8.32
CA TYR A 137 -11.51 5.57 9.32
C TYR A 137 -12.90 5.65 8.68
N GLY A 138 -13.81 4.80 9.13
CA GLY A 138 -15.16 4.66 8.58
C GLY A 138 -15.27 3.75 7.35
N GLN A 139 -14.17 3.24 6.79
CA GLN A 139 -14.17 2.28 5.69
C GLN A 139 -14.22 0.83 6.19
N LYS A 140 -14.49 -0.11 5.27
CA LYS A 140 -14.61 -1.53 5.58
C LYS A 140 -13.35 -2.31 5.26
N LEU A 141 -13.07 -3.28 6.12
CA LEU A 141 -12.14 -4.38 5.90
C LEU A 141 -12.89 -5.70 5.86
N ILE A 142 -12.45 -6.61 5.00
CA ILE A 142 -13.05 -7.93 4.80
C ILE A 142 -11.94 -8.99 4.90
N ALA A 143 -12.12 -9.95 5.81
CA ALA A 143 -11.26 -11.11 5.98
C ALA A 143 -11.82 -12.33 5.22
N THR A 144 -10.98 -12.99 4.46
CA THR A 144 -11.26 -14.26 3.77
C THR A 144 -10.25 -15.31 4.24
N VAL A 145 -10.74 -16.51 4.53
CA VAL A 145 -9.95 -17.60 5.13
C VAL A 145 -9.85 -18.74 4.12
N HIS A 146 -8.64 -19.26 3.92
CA HIS A 146 -8.34 -20.30 2.94
C HIS A 146 -7.63 -21.49 3.60
N GLY A 147 -7.97 -22.70 3.17
CA GLY A 147 -7.27 -23.93 3.52
C GLY A 147 -7.46 -24.46 4.96
N TYR A 148 -8.01 -23.66 5.87
CA TYR A 148 -8.30 -24.10 7.24
C TYR A 148 -9.65 -24.86 7.29
N ASN A 149 -9.59 -26.14 7.61
CA ASN A 149 -10.77 -27.01 7.67
C ASN A 149 -11.65 -26.69 8.89
N GLY A 150 -12.95 -26.53 8.66
CA GLY A 150 -13.93 -26.31 9.74
C GLY A 150 -13.86 -24.92 10.41
N VAL A 151 -13.07 -24.00 9.85
CA VAL A 151 -12.92 -22.64 10.36
C VAL A 151 -13.69 -21.67 9.45
N ASP A 152 -14.64 -20.93 10.03
CA ASP A 152 -15.40 -19.89 9.32
C ASP A 152 -14.83 -18.51 9.66
N ALA A 153 -14.54 -17.69 8.64
CA ALA A 153 -14.12 -16.30 8.82
C ALA A 153 -15.12 -15.48 9.67
N LYS A 154 -16.39 -15.89 9.73
CA LYS A 154 -17.40 -15.20 10.55
C LYS A 154 -17.19 -15.32 12.06
N THR A 155 -16.32 -16.22 12.52
CA THR A 155 -15.98 -16.33 13.95
C THR A 155 -14.77 -15.48 14.34
N GLY A 156 -14.13 -14.83 13.37
CA GLY A 156 -12.96 -14.01 13.59
C GLY A 156 -13.23 -12.74 14.40
N LYS A 157 -12.14 -12.17 14.91
CA LYS A 157 -12.11 -11.03 15.82
C LYS A 157 -11.22 -9.94 15.26
N TRP A 158 -11.75 -8.74 15.14
CA TRP A 158 -10.99 -7.54 14.77
C TRP A 158 -10.58 -6.81 16.05
N ASN A 159 -9.28 -6.60 16.20
CA ASN A 159 -8.70 -5.95 17.38
C ASN A 159 -7.97 -4.67 16.98
N VAL A 160 -8.15 -3.62 17.78
CA VAL A 160 -7.44 -2.34 17.70
C VAL A 160 -7.10 -1.92 19.13
N ASP A 161 -5.95 -1.28 19.34
CA ASP A 161 -5.61 -0.70 20.63
C ASP A 161 -6.24 0.69 20.78
N VAL A 162 -7.45 0.72 21.37
CA VAL A 162 -8.20 1.94 21.68
C VAL A 162 -7.99 2.40 23.12
N SER A 163 -6.98 1.86 23.83
CA SER A 163 -6.72 2.22 25.23
C SER A 163 -6.01 3.58 25.38
N ASN A 164 -5.54 4.16 24.28
CA ASN A 164 -4.83 5.43 24.22
C ASN A 164 -5.00 6.12 22.85
N GLN A 165 -4.67 7.41 22.81
CA GLN A 165 -4.74 8.28 21.63
C GLN A 165 -3.33 8.61 21.11
N THR A 166 -2.45 7.60 21.01
CA THR A 166 -1.11 7.78 20.43
C THR A 166 -0.88 6.73 19.34
N GLY A 167 -1.36 6.94 18.11
CA GLY A 167 -1.16 5.99 17.01
C GLY A 167 0.05 6.39 16.18
N PRO A 168 1.25 5.83 16.38
CA PRO A 168 1.52 4.40 16.30
C PRO A 168 2.27 3.82 17.51
N ALA A 169 2.47 4.62 18.55
CA ALA A 169 3.11 4.20 19.78
C ALA A 169 2.17 3.33 20.64
N ASP A 170 2.74 2.49 21.50
CA ASP A 170 2.00 1.76 22.55
C ASP A 170 0.74 1.03 22.05
N GLU A 171 0.96 0.00 21.23
CA GLU A 171 -0.10 -0.91 20.73
C GLU A 171 -0.12 -2.28 21.41
N SER A 172 0.25 -2.30 22.69
CA SER A 172 0.40 -3.53 23.48
C SER A 172 -0.93 -4.07 24.03
N ASN A 173 -2.02 -3.29 23.93
CA ASN A 173 -3.32 -3.62 24.52
C ASN A 173 -4.44 -3.61 23.46
N LYS A 174 -4.24 -4.38 22.38
CA LYS A 174 -5.29 -4.57 21.36
C LYS A 174 -6.52 -5.23 21.98
N THR A 175 -7.67 -4.59 21.82
CA THR A 175 -8.95 -5.09 22.35
C THR A 175 -9.93 -5.34 21.21
N LEU A 176 -10.88 -6.25 21.46
CA LEU A 176 -11.90 -6.62 20.50
C LEU A 176 -12.80 -5.42 20.15
N GLN A 177 -12.80 -5.05 18.88
CA GLN A 177 -13.69 -4.02 18.33
C GLN A 177 -14.88 -4.62 17.59
N HIS A 178 -14.69 -5.76 16.93
CA HIS A 178 -15.76 -6.39 16.14
C HIS A 178 -15.55 -7.90 15.97
N THR A 179 -16.65 -8.65 15.85
CA THR A 179 -16.64 -10.08 15.51
C THR A 179 -17.26 -10.29 14.14
N GLY A 180 -16.67 -11.16 13.32
CA GLY A 180 -17.15 -11.43 11.97
C GLY A 180 -16.07 -11.24 10.93
N ASN A 181 -16.40 -11.58 9.68
CA ASN A 181 -15.47 -11.48 8.56
C ASN A 181 -15.43 -10.07 7.93
N GLU A 182 -16.33 -9.17 8.29
CA GLU A 182 -16.37 -7.79 7.81
C GLU A 182 -16.33 -6.84 9.00
N TYR A 183 -15.54 -5.77 8.92
CA TYR A 183 -15.41 -4.76 9.97
C TYR A 183 -15.38 -3.36 9.36
N GLN A 184 -16.25 -2.48 9.83
CA GLN A 184 -16.17 -1.06 9.53
C GLN A 184 -15.29 -0.38 10.58
N ILE A 185 -14.15 0.19 10.16
CA ILE A 185 -13.17 0.79 11.06
C ILE A 185 -13.78 1.99 11.79
N GLY A 186 -13.65 2.01 13.12
CA GLY A 186 -14.01 3.17 13.94
C GLY A 186 -15.41 3.14 14.53
N ALA A 187 -15.79 4.25 15.18
CA ALA A 187 -16.97 4.34 16.02
C ALA A 187 -17.76 5.64 15.80
N ARG A 188 -17.96 6.07 14.54
CA ARG A 188 -18.66 7.33 14.24
C ARG A 188 -20.10 7.38 14.77
N ASN A 189 -20.76 6.24 14.98
CA ASN A 189 -22.11 6.17 15.54
C ASN A 189 -23.15 7.12 14.88
N GLY A 190 -23.00 7.36 13.57
CA GLY A 190 -23.87 8.28 12.81
C GLY A 190 -23.57 9.77 12.98
N VAL A 191 -22.54 10.15 13.75
CA VAL A 191 -22.11 11.54 13.92
C VAL A 191 -21.48 12.05 12.63
N VAL A 192 -22.06 13.14 12.10
CA VAL A 192 -21.71 13.70 10.79
C VAL A 192 -20.64 14.79 10.85
N ASP A 193 -20.49 15.46 12.01
CA ASP A 193 -19.55 16.55 12.22
C ASP A 193 -19.12 16.69 13.69
N ASP A 194 -18.03 17.41 13.93
CA ASP A 194 -17.50 17.56 15.29
C ASP A 194 -18.45 18.33 16.20
N HIS A 195 -19.23 19.27 15.66
CA HIS A 195 -20.19 20.03 16.47
C HIS A 195 -21.30 19.14 17.06
N ALA A 196 -21.77 18.16 16.29
CA ALA A 196 -22.68 17.12 16.76
C ALA A 196 -22.00 16.23 17.80
N TRP A 197 -20.73 15.89 17.61
CA TRP A 197 -19.96 15.14 18.62
C TRP A 197 -19.85 15.90 19.94
N PHE A 198 -19.47 17.18 19.95
CA PHE A 198 -19.34 17.96 21.20
C PHE A 198 -20.66 18.13 21.96
N LYS A 199 -21.81 18.04 21.28
CA LYS A 199 -23.12 18.05 21.93
C LYS A 199 -23.45 16.73 22.60
N ALA A 200 -22.93 15.62 22.07
CA ALA A 200 -23.16 14.28 22.59
C ALA A 200 -21.92 13.41 22.36
N PRO A 201 -20.85 13.60 23.16
CA PRO A 201 -19.59 12.87 22.99
C PRO A 201 -19.81 11.37 23.16
N ALA A 202 -19.14 10.58 22.32
CA ALA A 202 -19.10 9.13 22.44
C ALA A 202 -17.86 8.69 23.22
N ASP A 203 -17.91 7.49 23.80
CA ASP A 203 -16.77 6.89 24.53
C ASP A 203 -15.57 6.60 23.62
N LEU A 204 -15.83 6.34 22.34
CA LEU A 204 -14.81 6.15 21.30
C LEU A 204 -15.01 7.19 20.19
N GLU A 205 -13.89 7.67 19.66
CA GLU A 205 -13.80 8.73 18.65
C GLU A 205 -12.66 8.44 17.67
N ALA A 206 -12.49 9.24 16.63
CA ALA A 206 -11.46 8.99 15.61
C ALA A 206 -10.04 8.89 16.19
N ARG A 207 -9.71 9.72 17.20
CA ARG A 207 -8.39 9.78 17.84
C ARG A 207 -7.92 8.46 18.44
N ASP A 208 -8.84 7.62 18.89
CA ASP A 208 -8.53 6.30 19.46
C ASP A 208 -8.12 5.29 18.38
N PHE A 209 -8.31 5.61 17.10
CA PHE A 209 -8.05 4.73 15.97
C PHE A 209 -6.94 5.25 15.05
N ILE A 210 -6.84 6.57 14.83
CA ILE A 210 -5.91 7.13 13.84
C ILE A 210 -4.47 6.76 14.16
N GLY A 211 -3.77 6.21 13.16
CA GLY A 211 -2.39 5.74 13.24
C GLY A 211 -2.23 4.36 13.89
N LYS A 212 -3.31 3.73 14.35
CA LYS A 212 -3.29 2.38 14.94
C LYS A 212 -3.32 1.28 13.88
N SER A 213 -2.78 0.12 14.22
CA SER A 213 -2.91 -1.11 13.43
C SER A 213 -4.25 -1.78 13.66
N VAL A 214 -4.73 -2.48 12.64
CA VAL A 214 -5.91 -3.34 12.71
C VAL A 214 -5.47 -4.77 12.55
N GLU A 215 -5.77 -5.60 13.55
CA GLU A 215 -5.45 -7.02 13.53
C GLU A 215 -6.73 -7.85 13.41
N TYR A 216 -6.70 -8.87 12.58
CA TYR A 216 -7.75 -9.88 12.52
C TYR A 216 -7.20 -11.20 13.05
N CYS A 217 -7.86 -11.75 14.07
CA CYS A 217 -7.51 -13.00 14.71
C CYS A 217 -8.60 -14.05 14.52
N LEU A 218 -8.17 -15.29 14.29
CA LEU A 218 -9.05 -16.44 14.14
C LEU A 218 -8.49 -17.61 14.94
N GLU A 219 -9.34 -18.33 15.66
CA GLU A 219 -8.92 -19.54 16.39
C GLU A 219 -8.75 -20.69 15.40
N ILE A 220 -7.55 -21.26 15.35
CA ILE A 220 -7.18 -22.38 14.49
C ILE A 220 -6.50 -23.42 15.36
N ASP A 221 -7.07 -24.64 15.40
CA ASP A 221 -6.55 -25.75 16.22
C ASP A 221 -6.32 -25.39 17.71
N GLY A 222 -7.14 -24.47 18.25
CA GLY A 222 -7.07 -24.03 19.65
C GLY A 222 -6.05 -22.94 19.95
N ALA A 223 -5.45 -22.33 18.92
CA ALA A 223 -4.57 -21.17 19.06
C ALA A 223 -5.03 -20.01 18.15
N PRO A 224 -4.91 -18.74 18.61
CA PRO A 224 -5.24 -17.59 17.79
C PRO A 224 -4.16 -17.39 16.71
N LYS A 225 -4.61 -17.36 15.46
CA LYS A 225 -3.80 -16.89 14.34
C LYS A 225 -4.24 -15.49 13.94
N CYS A 226 -3.32 -14.54 14.08
CA CYS A 226 -3.56 -13.13 13.84
C CYS A 226 -2.79 -12.64 12.62
N VAL A 227 -3.41 -11.75 11.83
CA VAL A 227 -2.78 -11.06 10.70
C VAL A 227 -3.08 -9.57 10.78
N ASN A 228 -2.08 -8.75 10.46
CA ASN A 228 -2.24 -7.30 10.41
C ASN A 228 -2.82 -6.89 9.04
N ALA A 229 -3.80 -5.99 9.04
CA ALA A 229 -4.39 -5.47 7.81
C ALA A 229 -3.36 -4.78 6.91
N ALA A 230 -2.39 -4.06 7.48
CA ALA A 230 -1.36 -3.35 6.73
C ALA A 230 -0.39 -4.28 5.98
N ASP A 231 -0.25 -5.54 6.39
CA ASP A 231 0.63 -6.51 5.72
C ASP A 231 -0.02 -7.10 4.47
N SER A 232 -1.34 -6.90 4.27
CA SER A 232 -2.06 -7.42 3.12
C SER A 232 -1.91 -6.52 1.89
N SER A 233 -1.52 -7.14 0.77
CA SER A 233 -1.44 -6.47 -0.55
C SER A 233 -2.79 -6.04 -1.12
N TYR A 234 -3.89 -6.56 -0.57
CA TYR A 234 -5.27 -6.21 -0.97
C TYR A 234 -5.89 -5.10 -0.10
N VAL A 235 -5.13 -4.56 0.85
CA VAL A 235 -5.55 -3.43 1.70
C VAL A 235 -4.91 -2.15 1.18
N ASN A 236 -5.75 -1.28 0.62
CA ASN A 236 -5.35 0.02 0.11
C ASN A 236 -5.41 1.09 1.21
N GLY A 237 -4.76 2.22 0.94
CA GLY A 237 -4.74 3.36 1.86
C GLY A 237 -3.91 3.10 3.11
N GLY A 238 -4.31 3.70 4.21
CA GLY A 238 -3.56 3.70 5.46
C GLY A 238 -2.52 4.81 5.52
N LEU A 239 -2.37 5.35 6.72
CA LEU A 239 -1.50 6.47 7.02
C LEU A 239 -0.08 5.94 7.19
N ARG A 240 0.86 6.41 6.37
CA ARG A 240 2.28 6.14 6.63
C ARG A 240 2.76 7.07 7.73
N TYR A 241 3.40 6.51 8.73
CA TYR A 241 3.92 7.27 9.87
C TYR A 241 5.43 7.08 10.07
N ASP A 242 6.05 6.17 9.32
CA ASP A 242 7.50 5.95 9.33
C ASP A 242 8.08 6.31 7.95
N ALA A 243 8.94 7.32 7.90
CA ALA A 243 9.57 7.77 6.67
C ALA A 243 10.62 6.78 6.12
N ALA A 244 11.08 5.83 6.95
CA ALA A 244 12.07 4.82 6.57
C ALA A 244 11.44 3.51 6.08
N ASP A 245 10.16 3.25 6.39
CA ASP A 245 9.48 2.01 6.04
C ASP A 245 8.04 2.24 5.56
N ALA A 246 7.85 2.15 4.24
CA ALA A 246 6.55 2.31 3.60
C ALA A 246 5.51 1.24 3.95
N ASN A 247 5.93 0.13 4.57
CA ASN A 247 5.03 -0.92 5.04
C ASN A 247 4.40 -0.57 6.40
N LYS A 248 4.98 0.37 7.15
CA LYS A 248 4.40 0.87 8.40
C LYS A 248 3.24 1.79 8.12
N ARG A 249 2.05 1.21 8.12
CA ARG A 249 0.78 1.89 7.89
C ARG A 249 -0.18 1.65 9.04
N GLY A 250 -0.86 2.71 9.46
CA GLY A 250 -1.96 2.67 10.42
C GLY A 250 -3.27 3.11 9.78
N ILE A 251 -4.35 3.10 10.55
CA ILE A 251 -5.65 3.66 10.13
C ILE A 251 -5.46 5.14 9.79
N GLU A 252 -5.78 5.53 8.55
CA GLU A 252 -5.78 6.96 8.20
C GLU A 252 -7.07 7.67 8.60
N PRO A 253 -7.02 8.99 8.82
CA PRO A 253 -8.21 9.81 8.91
C PRO A 253 -9.04 9.69 7.64
N ILE A 254 -10.32 10.09 7.71
CA ILE A 254 -11.16 10.20 6.52
C ILE A 254 -10.41 11.01 5.46
N ARG A 255 -10.08 10.43 4.31
CA ARG A 255 -9.11 11.05 3.42
C ARG A 255 -9.68 12.29 2.75
N GLU A 256 -10.92 12.18 2.29
CA GLU A 256 -11.61 13.21 1.55
C GLU A 256 -12.90 13.63 2.25
N VAL A 257 -13.08 14.93 2.48
CA VAL A 257 -14.30 15.51 3.04
C VAL A 257 -14.96 16.40 2.00
N THR A 258 -16.20 16.08 1.65
CA THR A 258 -17.02 16.92 0.77
C THR A 258 -17.71 18.00 1.59
N PHE A 259 -17.52 19.26 1.21
CA PHE A 259 -18.18 20.41 1.81
C PHE A 259 -18.76 21.34 0.74
N GLY A 260 -20.08 21.29 0.59
CA GLY A 260 -20.76 21.92 -0.54
C GLY A 260 -20.32 21.30 -1.86
N SER A 261 -19.79 22.12 -2.78
CA SER A 261 -19.31 21.71 -4.10
C SER A 261 -17.79 21.42 -4.15
N ILE A 262 -17.12 21.35 -2.99
CA ILE A 262 -15.67 21.22 -2.88
C ILE A 262 -15.34 19.92 -2.13
N ILE A 263 -14.31 19.22 -2.58
CA ILE A 263 -13.71 18.10 -1.86
C ILE A 263 -12.39 18.56 -1.29
N TYR A 264 -12.21 18.36 0.00
CA TYR A 264 -10.97 18.62 0.74
C TYR A 264 -10.22 17.32 1.00
N HIS A 265 -8.92 17.31 0.77
CA HIS A 265 -8.03 16.23 1.19
C HIS A 265 -7.46 16.52 2.58
N ARG A 266 -7.32 15.49 3.41
CA ARG A 266 -6.65 15.60 4.71
C ARG A 266 -5.19 16.09 4.56
N PRO A 267 -4.59 16.67 5.60
CA PRO A 267 -3.14 16.85 5.64
C PRO A 267 -2.41 15.52 5.49
N LEU A 268 -1.20 15.60 4.92
CA LEU A 268 -0.30 14.45 4.81
C LEU A 268 0.57 14.33 6.06
N THR A 269 1.12 13.15 6.31
CA THR A 269 2.23 12.99 7.25
C THR A 269 3.55 13.36 6.61
N GLN A 270 4.57 13.63 7.42
CA GLN A 270 5.93 13.82 6.92
C GLN A 270 6.40 12.58 6.13
N ALA A 271 6.13 11.39 6.67
CA ALA A 271 6.45 10.12 6.01
C ALA A 271 5.80 9.97 4.63
N GLU A 272 4.54 10.40 4.46
CA GLU A 272 3.85 10.39 3.17
C GLU A 272 4.50 11.32 2.14
N THR A 273 5.03 12.46 2.56
CA THR A 273 5.73 13.37 1.65
C THR A 273 7.08 12.83 1.17
N VAL A 274 7.77 12.06 2.03
CA VAL A 274 9.05 11.38 1.71
C VAL A 274 8.80 10.14 0.85
N LEU A 275 7.78 9.35 1.19
CA LEU A 275 7.42 8.08 0.55
C LEU A 275 6.32 8.26 -0.51
N LYS A 276 6.30 9.40 -1.19
CA LYS A 276 5.22 9.82 -2.11
C LYS A 276 4.89 8.78 -3.17
N ASP A 277 5.90 8.14 -3.77
CA ASP A 277 5.70 7.11 -4.79
C ASP A 277 4.98 5.87 -4.21
N GLN A 278 5.41 5.42 -3.04
CA GLN A 278 4.80 4.27 -2.34
C GLN A 278 3.42 4.63 -1.80
N ALA A 279 3.19 5.90 -1.45
CA ALA A 279 1.92 6.43 -1.00
C ALA A 279 0.94 6.77 -2.14
N ASN A 280 1.35 6.52 -3.40
CA ASN A 280 0.54 6.78 -4.58
C ASN A 280 0.16 8.26 -4.74
N PHE A 281 1.06 9.16 -4.30
CA PHE A 281 1.01 10.59 -4.56
C PHE A 281 1.85 10.95 -5.79
N GLY A 282 1.73 12.17 -6.30
CA GLY A 282 2.50 12.61 -7.45
C GLY A 282 4.01 12.62 -7.19
N ALA A 283 4.81 12.20 -8.17
CA ALA A 283 6.27 12.09 -8.05
C ALA A 283 6.94 13.45 -7.73
N ASN A 284 6.33 14.56 -8.14
CA ASN A 284 6.82 15.91 -7.87
C ASN A 284 6.19 16.55 -6.62
N LEU A 285 5.46 15.78 -5.80
CA LEU A 285 4.93 16.26 -4.54
C LEU A 285 6.07 16.88 -3.72
N LEU A 286 5.78 18.06 -3.19
CA LEU A 286 6.68 18.83 -2.36
C LEU A 286 6.87 18.10 -1.01
N GLU A 287 8.13 17.85 -0.64
CA GLU A 287 8.45 17.34 0.69
C GLU A 287 8.13 18.38 1.77
N ALA A 288 7.69 17.93 2.95
CA ALA A 288 7.40 18.83 4.06
C ALA A 288 8.65 19.62 4.49
N ALA A 289 8.50 20.90 4.86
CA ALA A 289 9.62 21.67 5.42
C ALA A 289 9.94 21.26 6.87
N ASP A 290 8.91 20.85 7.62
CA ASP A 290 9.02 20.44 9.01
C ASP A 290 7.85 19.48 9.34
N SER A 291 7.75 19.03 10.60
CA SER A 291 6.62 18.25 11.08
C SER A 291 6.10 18.72 12.44
N VAL A 292 4.83 18.37 12.72
CA VAL A 292 4.25 18.54 14.05
C VAL A 292 3.66 17.23 14.51
N SER A 293 4.07 16.79 15.71
CA SER A 293 3.59 15.55 16.30
C SER A 293 2.23 15.72 16.94
N ILE A 294 1.22 15.02 16.43
CA ILE A 294 -0.15 14.98 16.97
C ILE A 294 -0.62 13.53 16.96
N ASN A 295 -1.17 13.06 18.08
CA ASN A 295 -1.60 11.67 18.24
C ASN A 295 -0.43 10.68 18.04
N GLY A 296 0.82 11.09 18.31
CA GLY A 296 2.03 10.30 18.04
C GLY A 296 2.44 10.23 16.57
N ILE A 297 1.84 11.03 15.69
CA ILE A 297 2.10 11.06 14.25
C ILE A 297 2.74 12.38 13.89
N ASP A 298 3.81 12.34 13.10
CA ASP A 298 4.45 13.54 12.57
C ASP A 298 3.74 14.00 11.29
N TRP A 299 2.90 15.03 11.44
CA TRP A 299 2.13 15.62 10.36
C TRP A 299 2.97 16.62 9.56
N ALA A 300 2.88 16.56 8.23
CA ALA A 300 3.64 17.44 7.34
C ALA A 300 3.17 18.89 7.46
N VAL A 301 4.13 19.78 7.69
CA VAL A 301 3.90 21.23 7.70
C VAL A 301 4.84 21.93 6.73
N TYR A 302 4.35 23.04 6.19
CA TYR A 302 5.04 23.86 5.20
C TYR A 302 5.27 25.26 5.77
N THR A 303 6.34 25.93 5.34
CA THR A 303 6.75 27.24 5.86
C THR A 303 6.72 28.31 4.77
N HIS A 304 6.67 29.58 5.19
CA HIS A 304 6.60 30.72 4.27
C HIS A 304 7.78 30.76 3.28
N GLU A 305 8.98 30.45 3.77
CA GLU A 305 10.23 30.50 3.01
C GLU A 305 10.45 29.30 2.09
N GLN A 306 9.60 28.27 2.20
CA GLN A 306 9.71 27.09 1.36
C GLN A 306 9.44 27.46 -0.09
N ALA A 307 10.28 26.98 -1.00
CA ALA A 307 10.13 27.25 -2.42
C ALA A 307 8.89 26.53 -2.99
N ASP A 308 7.99 27.31 -3.60
CA ASP A 308 6.83 26.82 -4.35
C ASP A 308 5.87 25.92 -3.55
N PRO A 309 5.33 26.40 -2.41
CA PRO A 309 4.42 25.63 -1.55
C PRO A 309 3.10 25.27 -2.25
N TYR A 310 2.83 25.85 -3.42
CA TYR A 310 1.71 25.50 -4.28
C TYR A 310 1.77 24.04 -4.77
N LYS A 311 2.99 23.50 -4.96
CA LYS A 311 3.23 22.10 -5.33
C LYS A 311 2.79 21.09 -4.29
N ALA A 312 2.64 21.50 -3.02
CA ALA A 312 2.08 20.63 -1.98
C ALA A 312 0.68 20.11 -2.33
N CYS A 313 -0.05 20.82 -3.19
CA CYS A 313 -1.36 20.39 -3.67
C CYS A 313 -1.43 20.12 -5.16
N THR A 314 -0.80 20.92 -6.03
CA THR A 314 -0.95 20.67 -7.47
C THR A 314 -0.28 19.40 -7.95
N GLU A 315 0.69 18.90 -7.21
CA GLU A 315 1.37 17.63 -7.50
C GLU A 315 0.92 16.52 -6.52
N LEU A 316 -0.21 16.71 -5.81
CA LEU A 316 -0.74 15.69 -4.91
C LEU A 316 -1.10 14.40 -5.65
N SER A 317 -1.62 14.52 -6.87
CA SER A 317 -1.90 13.40 -7.76
C SER A 317 -1.38 13.68 -9.16
N ALA A 318 -1.13 12.62 -9.93
CA ALA A 318 -0.59 12.71 -11.29
C ALA A 318 -1.51 13.44 -12.30
N ASP A 319 -2.79 13.61 -11.98
CA ASP A 319 -3.76 14.32 -12.82
C ASP A 319 -3.79 15.84 -12.56
N ASN A 320 -2.99 16.32 -11.60
CA ASN A 320 -2.94 17.71 -11.17
C ASN A 320 -4.32 18.31 -10.85
N SER A 321 -5.29 17.50 -10.43
CA SER A 321 -6.68 17.95 -10.19
C SER A 321 -6.85 18.75 -8.90
N TRP A 322 -5.86 18.69 -8.01
CA TRP A 322 -5.87 19.37 -6.73
C TRP A 322 -5.28 20.77 -6.81
N SER A 323 -5.79 21.65 -5.95
CA SER A 323 -5.35 23.03 -5.81
C SER A 323 -5.10 23.34 -4.34
N LEU A 324 -4.14 24.21 -4.06
CA LEU A 324 -3.98 24.80 -2.74
C LEU A 324 -4.92 26.01 -2.65
N PRO A 325 -5.75 26.16 -1.61
CA PRO A 325 -6.51 27.40 -1.40
C PRO A 325 -5.55 28.59 -1.39
N MET A 326 -5.80 29.64 -2.17
CA MET A 326 -4.94 30.83 -2.17
C MET A 326 -5.70 32.07 -1.74
N GLY A 327 -4.99 33.12 -1.36
CA GLY A 327 -5.54 34.47 -1.34
C GLY A 327 -4.69 35.41 -2.17
N GLN A 328 -5.35 36.38 -2.77
CA GLN A 328 -4.75 37.38 -3.63
C GLN A 328 -5.14 38.77 -3.13
N SER A 329 -4.16 39.61 -2.82
CA SER A 329 -4.36 41.05 -2.76
C SER A 329 -4.23 41.63 -4.17
N ASN A 330 -5.20 42.45 -4.57
CA ASN A 330 -5.02 43.41 -5.65
C ASN A 330 -4.94 44.83 -5.04
N GLU A 331 -4.67 45.85 -5.85
CA GLU A 331 -4.48 47.24 -5.40
C GLU A 331 -5.64 47.81 -4.57
N THR A 332 -6.84 47.22 -4.64
CA THR A 332 -8.06 47.77 -4.01
C THR A 332 -8.79 46.80 -3.09
N LYS A 333 -8.47 45.50 -3.12
CA LYS A 333 -9.20 44.46 -2.39
C LYS A 333 -8.38 43.19 -2.21
N TYR A 334 -8.59 42.56 -1.06
CA TYR A 334 -8.12 41.21 -0.80
C TYR A 334 -9.20 40.16 -1.12
N VAL A 335 -8.80 39.10 -1.82
CA VAL A 335 -9.66 37.99 -2.25
C VAL A 335 -9.16 36.70 -1.62
N ILE A 336 -9.97 36.09 -0.76
CA ILE A 336 -9.69 34.79 -0.12
C ILE A 336 -10.22 33.67 -1.01
N ASN A 337 -9.54 32.52 -1.04
CA ASN A 337 -9.81 31.39 -1.94
C ASN A 337 -9.76 31.79 -3.41
N TYR A 338 -8.79 32.64 -3.76
CA TYR A 338 -8.38 32.84 -5.14
C TYR A 338 -7.68 31.57 -5.63
N TYR A 339 -7.89 31.21 -6.88
CA TYR A 339 -7.16 30.15 -7.55
C TYR A 339 -6.72 30.76 -8.87
N ALA A 340 -5.41 30.79 -9.12
CA ALA A 340 -4.93 31.39 -10.35
C ALA A 340 -5.33 30.53 -11.56
N ASP A 341 -5.60 31.16 -12.70
CA ASP A 341 -5.63 30.53 -14.04
C ASP A 341 -4.24 30.00 -14.46
N ALA A 342 -3.37 29.65 -13.51
CA ALA A 342 -2.00 29.17 -13.72
C ALA A 342 -1.96 27.72 -14.25
N GLY A 343 -2.94 27.32 -15.06
CA GLY A 343 -2.95 26.04 -15.78
C GLY A 343 -3.91 24.97 -15.27
N ASN A 344 -4.57 25.17 -14.12
CA ASN A 344 -5.55 24.21 -13.60
C ASN A 344 -6.97 24.80 -13.68
N GLY A 345 -7.67 24.56 -14.79
CA GLY A 345 -9.06 24.97 -15.04
C GLY A 345 -10.12 24.31 -14.13
N HIS A 346 -9.72 23.78 -12.98
CA HIS A 346 -10.54 23.04 -12.00
C HIS A 346 -10.67 23.75 -10.64
N ALA A 347 -10.17 24.98 -10.54
CA ALA A 347 -10.27 25.85 -9.38
C ALA A 347 -11.70 25.97 -8.82
N PRO A 348 -11.95 25.69 -7.53
CA PRO A 348 -13.25 25.92 -6.89
C PRO A 348 -13.76 27.36 -7.04
N VAL A 349 -15.03 27.53 -7.39
CA VAL A 349 -15.66 28.87 -7.45
C VAL A 349 -15.72 29.45 -6.03
N MET A 350 -15.37 30.74 -5.88
CA MET A 350 -15.45 31.47 -4.61
C MET A 350 -16.82 31.31 -3.95
N GLY A 351 -16.86 30.96 -2.65
CA GLY A 351 -18.12 30.83 -1.90
C GLY A 351 -17.95 30.57 -0.41
N SER A 352 -19.07 30.34 0.28
CA SER A 352 -19.18 30.04 1.72
C SER A 352 -18.48 28.74 2.16
N ASN A 353 -17.88 28.00 1.23
CA ASN A 353 -17.39 26.65 1.43
C ASN A 353 -15.86 26.57 1.58
N GLY A 354 -15.18 27.69 1.88
CA GLY A 354 -13.72 27.74 2.03
C GLY A 354 -13.19 26.98 3.25
N ILE A 355 -11.87 26.80 3.34
CA ILE A 355 -11.22 25.98 4.40
C ILE A 355 -11.52 26.49 5.82
N GLY A 356 -11.63 27.82 5.99
CA GLY A 356 -12.04 28.40 7.28
C GLY A 356 -13.48 28.04 7.66
N ALA A 357 -14.39 27.94 6.69
CA ALA A 357 -15.76 27.52 6.93
C ALA A 357 -15.87 26.00 7.14
N LEU A 358 -15.10 25.19 6.40
CA LEU A 358 -14.96 23.75 6.67
C LEU A 358 -14.53 23.51 8.12
N ASN A 359 -13.43 24.14 8.53
CA ASN A 359 -12.87 23.94 9.85
C ASN A 359 -13.86 24.37 10.95
N LYS A 360 -14.46 25.57 10.78
CA LYS A 360 -15.46 26.11 11.71
C LYS A 360 -16.71 25.23 11.84
N ASN A 361 -17.20 24.67 10.73
CA ASN A 361 -18.52 24.02 10.69
C ASN A 361 -18.45 22.49 10.78
N LEU A 362 -17.33 21.85 10.42
CA LEU A 362 -17.20 20.39 10.36
C LEU A 362 -16.05 19.81 11.21
N ILE A 363 -14.83 20.37 11.14
CA ILE A 363 -13.58 19.65 11.51
C ILE A 363 -12.94 20.06 12.86
N SER A 364 -13.26 21.20 13.49
CA SER A 364 -12.80 21.45 14.87
C SER A 364 -13.92 21.82 15.82
N SER A 365 -14.98 22.43 15.28
CA SER A 365 -15.97 23.20 16.04
C SER A 365 -15.32 24.32 16.88
N ASN A 366 -16.00 25.45 17.08
CA ASN A 366 -15.50 26.50 17.97
C ASN A 366 -15.68 26.17 19.46
N SER A 367 -16.03 24.92 19.82
CA SER A 367 -16.45 24.53 21.17
C SER A 367 -15.28 24.22 22.10
N ASP A 368 -14.20 23.63 21.58
CA ASP A 368 -13.01 23.31 22.35
C ASP A 368 -11.75 23.61 21.52
N ASN A 369 -10.99 24.60 21.98
CA ASN A 369 -9.79 25.03 21.29
C ASN A 369 -8.55 24.21 21.70
N ASN A 370 -8.65 23.22 22.57
CA ASN A 370 -7.50 22.42 23.00
C ASN A 370 -7.43 21.03 22.33
N ILE A 371 -8.40 20.71 21.48
CA ILE A 371 -8.38 19.47 20.71
C ILE A 371 -7.48 19.63 19.48
N MET A 372 -6.48 18.77 19.38
CA MET A 372 -5.48 18.77 18.31
C MET A 372 -5.83 17.84 17.14
N MET A 373 -6.92 17.07 17.24
CA MET A 373 -7.39 16.21 16.17
C MET A 373 -8.91 16.04 16.23
N SER A 374 -9.56 16.15 15.07
CA SER A 374 -11.02 16.05 14.92
C SER A 374 -11.55 14.72 15.50
N PRO A 375 -12.52 14.74 16.43
CA PRO A 375 -13.13 13.53 16.98
C PRO A 375 -13.92 12.71 15.94
N VAL A 376 -14.40 13.32 14.85
CA VAL A 376 -15.21 12.61 13.84
C VAL A 376 -14.41 12.23 12.60
N PHE A 377 -13.46 13.07 12.19
CA PHE A 377 -12.73 12.87 10.93
C PHE A 377 -11.30 12.39 11.13
N GLY A 378 -10.72 12.60 12.32
CA GLY A 378 -9.32 12.27 12.62
C GLY A 378 -8.31 13.24 12.00
N TRP A 379 -8.76 14.35 11.44
CA TRP A 379 -7.87 15.35 10.85
C TRP A 379 -7.17 16.13 11.96
N PRO A 380 -5.87 16.46 11.82
CA PRO A 380 -5.23 17.34 12.78
C PRO A 380 -5.95 18.70 12.78
N THR A 381 -6.26 19.18 13.98
CA THR A 381 -6.86 20.49 14.24
C THR A 381 -5.82 21.31 15.02
N GLY A 382 -5.64 22.59 14.70
CA GLY A 382 -4.77 23.42 15.53
C GLY A 382 -5.37 23.64 16.93
N ALA A 383 -4.55 23.88 17.96
CA ALA A 383 -5.01 24.29 19.28
C ALA A 383 -4.80 25.79 19.54
N ALA A 384 -5.63 26.39 20.39
CA ALA A 384 -5.42 27.75 20.88
C ALA A 384 -4.34 27.85 21.97
N THR A 385 -4.04 26.75 22.68
CA THR A 385 -2.99 26.71 23.71
C THR A 385 -2.14 25.43 23.62
N PRO A 386 -0.80 25.52 23.74
CA PRO A 386 0.02 26.75 23.76
C PRO A 386 -0.22 27.57 22.49
N THR A 387 -0.12 28.90 22.58
CA THR A 387 -0.38 29.81 21.45
C THR A 387 0.54 29.56 20.24
N GLU A 388 1.61 28.80 20.45
CA GLU A 388 2.59 28.33 19.48
C GLU A 388 2.05 27.22 18.55
N PHE A 389 0.98 26.51 18.94
CA PHE A 389 0.38 25.40 18.17
C PHE A 389 -1.00 25.74 17.57
N LYS A 390 -1.30 27.03 17.37
CA LYS A 390 -2.40 27.50 16.51
C LYS A 390 -2.09 27.18 15.04
N ILE A 391 -1.91 25.91 14.72
CA ILE A 391 -1.60 25.46 13.38
C ILE A 391 -2.88 25.57 12.58
N HIS A 392 -2.85 26.48 11.61
CA HIS A 392 -3.95 26.68 10.69
C HIS A 392 -3.64 25.95 9.39
N TYR A 393 -4.69 25.52 8.73
CA TYR A 393 -4.61 25.08 7.35
C TYR A 393 -4.04 26.24 6.49
N MET A 394 -3.02 25.91 5.73
CA MET A 394 -2.29 26.78 4.84
C MET A 394 -3.21 27.33 3.76
N SER A 395 -2.91 28.57 3.36
CA SER A 395 -3.28 29.10 2.06
C SER A 395 -2.02 29.59 1.34
N ALA A 396 -1.97 29.54 0.01
CA ALA A 396 -0.91 30.21 -0.73
C ALA A 396 -1.21 31.71 -0.86
N SER A 397 -0.18 32.55 -0.75
CA SER A 397 -0.25 33.94 -1.21
C SER A 397 0.55 34.09 -2.50
N LYS A 398 -0.06 34.72 -3.51
CA LYS A 398 0.60 35.03 -4.79
C LYS A 398 1.04 36.49 -4.77
N LEU A 399 2.35 36.73 -4.88
CA LEU A 399 2.89 38.05 -5.25
C LEU A 399 3.32 37.96 -6.72
N VAL A 400 2.87 38.93 -7.50
CA VAL A 400 3.36 39.13 -8.86
C VAL A 400 4.51 40.13 -8.75
N ASP A 401 5.75 39.66 -8.86
CA ASP A 401 6.92 40.52 -9.02
C ASP A 401 7.24 40.59 -10.52
N GLU A 402 7.06 41.78 -11.11
CA GLU A 402 7.27 42.03 -12.54
C GLU A 402 8.69 41.69 -13.02
N SER A 403 9.67 41.63 -12.10
CA SER A 403 11.08 41.35 -12.40
C SER A 403 11.51 39.90 -12.15
N LYS A 404 10.73 39.11 -11.40
CA LYS A 404 11.11 37.74 -10.95
C LYS A 404 10.11 36.64 -11.31
N GLY A 405 9.05 36.97 -12.03
CA GLY A 405 7.97 36.04 -12.35
C GLY A 405 7.02 35.80 -11.17
N VAL A 406 6.14 34.82 -11.32
CA VAL A 406 5.17 34.47 -10.27
C VAL A 406 5.86 33.66 -9.18
N LYS A 407 5.79 34.13 -7.93
CA LYS A 407 6.20 33.38 -6.75
C LYS A 407 5.01 33.13 -5.83
N PHE A 408 5.05 31.99 -5.15
CA PHE A 408 4.06 31.59 -4.16
C PHE A 408 4.75 31.45 -2.81
N TRP A 409 4.06 31.86 -1.75
CA TRP A 409 4.50 31.69 -0.38
C TRP A 409 3.39 31.06 0.46
N ALA A 410 3.77 30.27 1.46
CA ALA A 410 2.81 29.73 2.43
C ALA A 410 2.37 30.87 3.35
N GLY A 411 1.06 31.13 3.43
CA GLY A 411 0.50 32.22 4.21
C GLY A 411 -0.63 31.77 5.12
N ARG A 412 -0.66 32.33 6.33
CA ARG A 412 -1.81 32.31 7.22
C ARG A 412 -2.75 33.45 6.85
N MET A 413 -4.04 33.17 6.68
CA MET A 413 -5.04 34.21 6.44
C MET A 413 -5.94 34.34 7.66
N TYR A 414 -5.75 35.41 8.44
CA TYR A 414 -6.72 35.81 9.45
C TYR A 414 -7.96 36.36 8.76
N THR A 415 -9.11 35.72 8.98
CA THR A 415 -10.41 36.35 8.72
C THR A 415 -10.86 37.06 9.98
N ASN A 416 -10.25 38.21 10.32
CA ASN A 416 -10.98 39.16 11.16
C ASN A 416 -11.98 39.86 10.26
N ALA A 417 -13.18 39.30 10.15
CA ALA A 417 -14.27 39.84 9.34
C ALA A 417 -14.79 41.21 9.84
N SER A 418 -14.30 41.70 11.00
CA SER A 418 -14.70 42.98 11.58
C SER A 418 -13.80 44.16 11.18
N ASP A 419 -12.53 43.92 10.80
CA ASP A 419 -11.58 44.99 10.52
C ASP A 419 -11.03 44.85 9.11
N SER A 420 -11.53 45.72 8.22
CA SER A 420 -11.30 45.71 6.79
C SER A 420 -9.85 45.99 6.35
N ASN A 421 -8.84 45.95 7.22
CA ASN A 421 -7.47 46.29 6.87
C ASN A 421 -6.44 45.53 7.73
N SER A 422 -5.91 44.45 7.16
CA SER A 422 -4.58 43.84 7.34
C SER A 422 -4.65 42.34 7.67
N ALA A 423 -4.27 41.53 6.68
CA ALA A 423 -3.79 40.18 6.95
C ALA A 423 -2.37 40.32 7.49
N THR A 424 -2.16 40.19 8.80
CA THR A 424 -0.82 40.07 9.35
C THR A 424 -0.27 38.70 8.95
N LEU A 425 0.58 38.67 7.93
CA LEU A 425 1.33 37.48 7.55
C LEU A 425 2.33 37.18 8.67
N THR A 426 2.06 36.16 9.47
CA THR A 426 3.07 35.58 10.35
C THR A 426 3.87 34.59 9.52
N THR A 427 5.10 34.96 9.14
CA THR A 427 5.97 34.18 8.23
C THR A 427 6.66 33.00 8.92
N GLU A 428 6.64 32.93 10.25
CA GLU A 428 7.44 31.97 11.02
C GLU A 428 6.69 30.72 11.48
N LEU A 429 5.41 30.54 11.14
CA LEU A 429 4.62 29.41 11.66
C LEU A 429 4.49 28.27 10.63
N PRO A 430 4.74 27.01 11.04
CA PRO A 430 4.42 25.85 10.23
C PRO A 430 2.90 25.72 10.01
N LEU A 431 2.49 25.36 8.78
CA LEU A 431 1.08 25.27 8.36
C LEU A 431 0.78 23.92 7.71
N PHE A 432 -0.39 23.33 8.00
CA PHE A 432 -0.86 22.12 7.33
C PHE A 432 -1.36 22.43 5.92
N ALA A 433 -0.99 21.66 4.91
CA ALA A 433 -1.64 21.75 3.60
C ALA A 433 -2.93 20.89 3.58
N SER A 434 -4.07 21.49 3.21
CA SER A 434 -5.27 20.73 2.81
C SER A 434 -5.65 21.14 1.41
N CYS A 435 -5.61 20.17 0.51
CA CYS A 435 -5.78 20.38 -0.92
C CYS A 435 -7.25 20.28 -1.30
N VAL A 436 -7.65 21.02 -2.33
CA VAL A 436 -9.05 21.09 -2.77
C VAL A 436 -9.21 20.79 -4.24
N LYS A 437 -10.35 20.19 -4.59
CA LYS A 437 -10.82 20.06 -5.97
C LYS A 437 -12.33 20.27 -6.04
N GLN A 438 -12.85 20.63 -7.20
CA GLN A 438 -14.30 20.70 -7.41
C GLN A 438 -14.92 19.30 -7.51
N VAL A 439 -16.16 19.17 -7.04
CA VAL A 439 -17.01 18.03 -7.39
C VAL A 439 -17.33 18.13 -8.87
N VAL A 440 -16.87 17.17 -9.67
CA VAL A 440 -17.26 17.08 -11.08
C VAL A 440 -18.69 16.56 -11.14
N VAL A 441 -19.66 17.46 -11.33
CA VAL A 441 -21.04 17.07 -11.66
C VAL A 441 -21.01 16.53 -13.08
N LYS A 442 -21.13 15.21 -13.23
CA LYS A 442 -21.25 14.55 -14.53
C LYS A 442 -22.65 14.73 -15.12
#